data_AF-A0A2V9L5U1-F1
#
_entry.id   AF-A0A2V9L5U1-F1
#
_cell.length_a   1.000
_cell.length_b   1.000
_cell.length_c   1.000
_cell.angle_alpha   90.00
_cell.angle_beta   90.00
_cell.angle_gamma   90.00
#
_symmetry.space_group_name_H-M   'P 1'
#
loop_
_entity.id
_entity.type
_entity.pdbx_description
1 polymer ?
#
loop_
_entity_poly.entity_id
_entity_poly.type
_entity_poly.pdbx_seq_one_letter_code
_entity_poly.pdbx_strand_id
1 'polypeptide(L)' 'MMVELDPAQVRSALRRLAVAQPNVFGADGHHFKLNPPLSETEVITFEHNHSVSLHRDYRRFVTQISDGGTGRITAYSR' A
#
# COMPACT_ATOMS: atom_id res chain seq x y z
N MET A 1 3.06 -16.93 -15.50
CA MET A 1 1.76 -16.25 -15.62
C MET A 1 1.65 -15.29 -14.46
N MET A 2 1.73 -13.97 -14.71
CA MET A 2 1.54 -12.95 -13.67
C MET A 2 0.04 -12.77 -13.50
N VAL A 3 -0.49 -13.06 -12.31
CA VAL A 3 -1.93 -12.94 -12.04
C VAL A 3 -2.24 -11.46 -11.85
N GLU A 4 -3.07 -10.92 -12.74
CA GLU A 4 -3.63 -9.58 -12.60
C GLU A 4 -4.71 -9.62 -11.51
N LEU A 5 -4.46 -8.92 -10.39
CA LEU A 5 -5.41 -8.81 -9.29
C LEU A 5 -6.36 -7.64 -9.51
N ASP A 6 -7.66 -7.87 -9.30
CA ASP A 6 -8.67 -6.81 -9.31
C ASP A 6 -8.48 -5.87 -8.11
N PRO A 7 -8.25 -4.55 -8.33
CA PRO A 7 -8.09 -3.57 -7.26
C PRO A 7 -9.25 -3.56 -6.25
N ALA A 8 -10.49 -3.82 -6.69
CA ALA A 8 -11.64 -3.85 -5.80
C ALA A 8 -11.57 -5.05 -4.84
N GLN A 9 -11.13 -6.20 -5.33
CA GLN A 9 -10.92 -7.39 -4.51
C GLN A 9 -9.78 -7.19 -3.52
N VAL A 10 -8.67 -6.57 -3.94
CA VAL A 10 -7.54 -6.25 -3.05
C VAL A 10 -7.97 -5.30 -1.94
N ARG A 11 -8.70 -4.23 -2.26
CA ARG A 11 -9.24 -3.29 -1.25
C ARG A 11 -10.18 -3.99 -0.27
N SER A 12 -11.03 -4.87 -0.77
CA SER A 12 -11.96 -5.64 0.07
C SER A 12 -11.22 -6.60 1.00
N ALA A 13 -10.18 -7.28 0.51
CA ALA A 13 -9.35 -8.18 1.31
C ALA A 13 -8.59 -7.42 2.40
N LEU A 14 -7.98 -6.27 2.08
CA LEU A 14 -7.26 -5.43 3.04
C LEU A 14 -8.20 -4.90 4.13
N ARG A 15 -9.43 -4.50 3.78
CA ARG A 15 -10.45 -4.11 4.78
C ARG A 15 -10.79 -5.25 5.73
N ARG A 16 -10.91 -6.49 5.23
CA ARG A 16 -11.16 -7.65 6.10
C ARG A 16 -10.00 -7.91 7.05
N LEU A 17 -8.76 -7.79 6.58
CA LEU A 17 -7.57 -7.94 7.42
C LEU A 17 -7.47 -6.84 8.50
N ALA A 18 -7.82 -5.60 8.15
CA ALA A 18 -7.88 -4.48 9.10
C ALA A 18 -8.86 -4.77 10.26
N VAL A 19 -10.01 -5.39 9.96
CA VAL A 19 -11.01 -5.76 10.97
C VAL A 19 -10.58 -6.99 11.78
N ALA A 20 -10.06 -8.01 11.09
CA ALA A 20 -9.71 -9.29 11.70
C ALA A 20 -8.49 -9.20 12.63
N GLN A 21 -7.60 -8.22 12.43
CA GLN A 21 -6.36 -8.03 13.19
C GLN A 21 -5.65 -9.36 13.49
N PRO A 22 -5.28 -10.13 12.45
CA PRO A 22 -4.76 -11.46 12.64
C PRO A 22 -3.42 -11.41 13.37
N ASN A 23 -3.20 -12.33 14.31
CA ASN A 23 -1.90 -12.49 14.98
C ASN A 23 -0.91 -13.20 14.03
N VAL A 24 -0.40 -12.46 13.06
CA VAL A 24 0.65 -12.87 12.12
C VAL A 24 1.78 -11.85 12.15
N PHE A 25 3.00 -12.29 11.87
CA PHE A 25 4.18 -11.43 11.91
C PHE A 25 3.97 -10.13 11.11
N GLY A 26 4.15 -8.98 11.77
CA GLY A 26 3.99 -7.65 11.17
C GLY A 26 2.57 -7.08 11.16
N ALA A 27 1.53 -7.85 11.49
CA ALA A 27 0.15 -7.35 11.47
C ALA A 27 -0.11 -6.23 12.50
N ASP A 28 0.47 -6.36 13.70
CA ASP A 28 0.34 -5.40 14.80
C ASP A 28 0.94 -4.02 14.46
N GLY A 29 1.94 -3.96 13.57
CA GLY A 29 2.55 -2.69 13.13
C GLY A 29 1.79 -2.03 11.98
N HIS A 30 1.17 -2.84 11.11
CA HIS A 30 0.69 -2.37 9.82
C HIS A 30 -0.76 -1.84 9.86
N HIS A 31 -1.62 -2.37 10.74
CA HIS A 31 -3.04 -2.03 10.91
C HIS A 31 -3.88 -1.97 9.61
N PHE A 32 -3.31 -2.37 8.48
CA PHE A 32 -3.88 -2.30 7.13
C PHE A 32 -4.62 -0.98 6.82
N LYS A 33 -4.07 0.15 7.31
CA LYS A 33 -4.67 1.48 7.09
C LYS A 33 -4.53 1.89 5.63
N LEU A 34 -5.67 2.02 4.94
CA LEU A 34 -5.74 2.50 3.56
C LEU A 34 -5.98 4.01 3.54
N ASN A 35 -4.96 4.78 3.17
CA ASN A 35 -5.13 6.17 2.75
C ASN A 35 -5.85 6.24 1.39
N PRO A 36 -6.44 7.39 1.02
CA PRO A 36 -6.92 7.63 -0.33
C PRO A 36 -5.82 7.31 -1.37
N PRO A 37 -6.17 6.81 -2.56
CA PRO A 37 -5.20 6.67 -3.63
C PRO A 37 -4.69 8.04 -4.10
N LEU A 38 -3.43 8.10 -4.52
CA LEU A 38 -2.84 9.28 -5.15
C LEU A 38 -3.40 9.51 -6.55
N SER A 39 -3.46 10.77 -6.95
CA SER A 39 -3.64 11.14 -8.36
C SER A 39 -2.36 10.88 -9.17
N GLU A 40 -2.50 10.74 -10.48
CA GLU A 40 -1.37 10.56 -11.39
C GLU A 40 -0.38 11.74 -11.33
N THR A 41 -0.90 12.96 -11.14
CA THR A 41 -0.08 14.18 -10.99
C THR A 41 0.77 14.15 -9.73
N GLU A 42 0.24 13.65 -8.61
CA GLU A 42 0.99 13.50 -7.37
C GLU A 42 2.11 12.47 -7.51
N VAL A 43 1.85 11.36 -8.22
CA VAL A 43 2.87 10.35 -8.51
C VAL A 43 3.99 10.92 -9.39
N ILE A 44 3.65 11.64 -10.47
CA ILE A 44 4.64 12.28 -11.34
C ILE A 44 5.50 13.28 -10.56
N THR A 45 4.86 14.07 -9.70
CA THR A 45 5.56 15.04 -8.85
C THR A 45 6.51 14.34 -7.88
N PHE A 46 6.09 13.22 -7.28
CA PHE A 46 6.93 12.40 -6.42
C PHE A 46 8.15 11.83 -7.17
N GLU A 47 7.93 11.19 -8.32
CA GLU A 47 9.00 10.63 -9.16
C GLU A 47 10.04 11.68 -9.56
N HIS A 48 9.58 12.87 -9.96
CA HIS A 48 10.44 13.98 -10.31
C HIS A 48 11.25 14.49 -9.11
N ASN A 49 10.58 14.78 -7.99
CA ASN A 49 11.21 15.36 -6.81
C ASN A 49 12.26 14.42 -6.18
N HIS A 50 12.03 13.11 -6.27
CA HIS A 50 12.94 12.10 -5.72
C HIS A 50 13.88 11.50 -6.77
N SER A 51 13.76 11.89 -8.05
CA SER A 51 14.53 11.31 -9.16
C SER A 51 14.46 9.78 -9.22
N VAL A 52 13.27 9.24 -8.98
CA VAL A 52 12.97 7.80 -9.01
C VAL A 52 11.87 7.50 -10.02
N SER A 53 11.80 6.25 -10.47
CA SER A 53 10.67 5.76 -11.26
C SER A 53 10.02 4.60 -10.50
N LEU A 54 8.72 4.72 -10.24
CA LEU A 54 7.96 3.67 -9.60
C LEU A 54 7.71 2.54 -10.60
N HIS A 55 7.88 1.30 -10.15
CA HIS A 55 7.48 0.15 -10.94
C HIS A 55 5.98 0.23 -11.24
N ARG A 56 5.56 -0.17 -12.45
CA ARG A 56 4.17 -0.08 -12.93
C ARG A 56 3.15 -0.59 -11.91
N ASP A 57 3.44 -1.72 -11.28
CA ASP A 57 2.50 -2.34 -10.34
C ASP A 57 2.42 -1.58 -9.02
N TYR A 58 3.52 -0.96 -8.58
CA TYR A 58 3.52 -0.10 -7.41
C TYR A 58 2.78 1.22 -7.70
N ARG A 59 3.00 1.81 -8.88
CA ARG A 59 2.22 2.97 -9.37
C ARG A 59 0.73 2.67 -9.38
N ARG A 60 0.35 1.50 -9.86
CA ARG A 60 -1.06 1.05 -9.87
C ARG A 60 -1.62 0.87 -8.46
N PHE A 61 -0.82 0.35 -7.54
CA PHE A 61 -1.21 0.24 -6.13
C PHE A 61 -1.48 1.61 -5.51
N VAL A 62 -0.55 2.56 -5.63
CA VAL A 62 -0.71 3.88 -5.00
C VAL A 62 -1.83 4.70 -5.62
N THR A 63 -2.15 4.51 -6.91
CA THR A 63 -3.22 5.25 -7.62
C THR A 63 -4.59 4.58 -7.59
N GLN A 64 -4.69 3.26 -7.38
CA GLN A 64 -5.98 2.54 -7.42
C GLN A 64 -6.40 1.95 -6.07
N ILE A 65 -5.43 1.63 -5.21
CA ILE A 65 -5.66 0.93 -3.96
C ILE A 65 -5.51 1.89 -2.79
N SER A 66 -4.31 2.46 -2.58
CA SER A 66 -4.01 3.35 -1.46
C SER A 66 -2.61 3.97 -1.50
N ASP A 67 -2.48 5.23 -1.07
CA ASP A 67 -1.20 5.88 -0.70
C ASP A 67 -0.71 5.50 0.72
N GLY A 68 -0.97 4.26 1.13
CA GLY A 68 -0.79 3.84 2.51
C GLY A 68 -0.34 2.39 2.55
N GLY A 69 0.92 2.18 2.92
CA GLY A 69 1.50 0.86 3.13
C GLY A 69 2.52 0.88 4.25
N THR A 70 2.19 0.18 5.33
CA THR A 70 2.96 0.03 6.58
C THR A 70 2.82 1.24 7.52
N GLY A 71 1.91 1.12 8.49
CA GLY A 71 2.23 1.66 9.80
C GLY A 71 3.62 1.14 10.16
N ARG A 72 4.54 2.07 10.45
CA ARG A 72 5.96 1.87 10.72
C ARG A 72 6.29 0.43 11.14
N ILE A 73 7.15 -0.26 10.38
CA ILE A 73 7.95 -1.35 10.94
C ILE A 73 8.98 -0.69 11.88
N THR A 74 8.57 -0.32 13.10
CA THR A 74 9.52 -0.13 14.20
C THR A 74 9.62 -1.44 14.96
N ALA A 75 10.29 -2.42 14.36
CA ALA A 75 10.79 -3.60 15.05
C ALA A 75 12.32 -3.57 15.07
N TYR A 76 12.91 -2.44 15.48
CA TYR A 76 14.30 -2.33 15.96
C TYR A 76 14.41 -1.04 16.78
N SER A 77 14.03 -1.12 18.05
CA SER A 77 14.54 -0.19 19.07
C SER A 77 14.71 -0.99 20.35
N ARG A 78 15.97 -1.39 20.58
CA ARG A 78 16.61 -1.89 21.81
C ARG A 78 15.85 -2.88 22.68
#